data_AF-A0A267FR47-F1
#
_entry.id   AF-A0A267FR47-F1
#
_cell.length_a   1.000
_cell.length_b   1.000
_cell.length_c   1.000
_cell.angle_alpha   90.00
_cell.angle_beta   90.00
_cell.angle_gamma   90.00
#
_symmetry.space_group_name_H-M   'P 1'
#
loop_
_entity.id
_entity.type
_entity.pdbx_description
1 polymer ?
#
loop_
_entity_poly.entity_id
_entity_poly.type
_entity_poly.pdbx_seq_one_letter_code
_entity_poly.pdbx_strand_id
1 'polypeptide(L)'
;MAQSVPINQLSIPQLREVLEKIDEEMEFLTSSLQNLKTVQQKFMDSKEAVERLTPDRANSETLVPMTSTLYVLGRLCPPDKVTVDIGTGYYADMTPTQAADFFQRKAEFLAKEIEKVQPGLQEKYATKQVVTEVLQAKVKVAVSSQQASTAQAQAGGNQP
;
A
#
# COMPACT_ATOMS: atom_id res chain seq x y z
N MET A 1 10.12 16.36 24.97
CA MET A 1 9.10 17.38 24.70
C MET A 1 9.28 17.85 23.26
N ALA A 2 8.64 17.16 22.30
CA ALA A 2 8.69 17.57 20.89
C ALA A 2 7.85 18.84 20.75
N GLN A 3 8.49 19.95 20.41
CA GLN A 3 7.78 21.19 20.10
C GLN A 3 6.89 20.93 18.89
N SER A 4 5.59 20.87 19.12
CA SER A 4 4.57 21.00 18.09
C SER A 4 4.77 22.37 17.44
N VAL A 5 5.52 22.43 16.34
CA VAL A 5 5.63 23.63 15.53
C VAL A 5 4.29 23.78 14.83
N PRO A 6 3.50 24.81 15.14
CA PRO A 6 2.18 24.93 14.57
C PRO A 6 2.32 25.25 13.07
N ILE A 7 1.63 24.47 12.23
CA ILE A 7 1.66 24.54 10.76
C ILE A 7 1.43 25.97 10.23
N ASN A 8 0.74 26.82 10.99
CA ASN A 8 0.47 28.22 10.65
C ASN A 8 1.70 29.15 10.70
N GLN A 9 2.77 28.79 11.43
CA GLN A 9 4.00 29.56 11.56
C GLN A 9 5.04 29.20 10.49
N LEU A 10 4.82 28.14 9.72
CA LEU A 10 5.74 27.71 8.66
C LEU A 10 5.67 28.66 7.45
N SER A 11 6.83 28.85 6.83
CA SER A 11 6.97 29.59 5.57
C SER A 11 6.49 28.76 4.38
N ILE A 12 6.14 29.43 3.26
CA ILE A 12 5.68 28.77 2.03
C ILE A 12 6.69 27.69 1.54
N PRO A 13 8.02 27.92 1.53
CA PRO A 13 8.98 26.89 1.16
C PRO A 13 8.98 25.68 2.11
N GLN A 14 8.88 25.89 3.42
CA GLN A 14 8.85 24.81 4.41
C GLN A 14 7.57 23.95 4.29
N LEU A 15 6.43 24.58 4.01
CA LEU A 15 5.18 23.86 3.78
C LEU A 15 5.23 22.99 2.51
N ARG A 16 5.96 23.43 1.48
CA ARG A 16 6.18 22.63 0.27
C ARG A 16 7.06 21.41 0.54
N GLU A 17 8.15 21.57 1.29
CA GLU A 17 9.02 20.45 1.68
C GLU A 17 8.27 19.42 2.53
N VAL A 18 7.42 19.88 3.45
CA VAL A 18 6.58 18.99 4.27
C VAL A 18 5.56 18.25 3.40
N LEU A 19 4.96 18.92 2.42
CA LEU A 19 4.00 18.29 1.50
C LEU A 19 4.68 17.20 0.65
N GLU A 20 5.87 17.47 0.13
CA GLU A 20 6.65 16.52 -0.66
C GLU A 20 7.02 15.28 0.15
N LYS A 21 7.49 15.45 1.39
CA LYS A 21 7.75 14.31 2.30
C LYS A 21 6.49 13.49 2.61
N ILE A 22 5.36 14.16 2.86
CA ILE A 22 4.09 13.46 3.10
C ILE A 22 3.67 12.66 1.87
N ASP A 23 3.90 13.19 0.66
CA ASP A 23 3.59 12.50 -0.60
C ASP A 23 4.46 11.27 -0.83
N GLU A 24 5.77 11.36 -0.64
CA GLU A 24 6.68 10.21 -0.71
C GLU A 24 6.29 9.11 0.31
N GLU A 25 6.02 9.50 1.56
CA GLU A 25 5.59 8.56 2.60
C GLU A 25 4.26 7.86 2.24
N MET A 26 3.29 8.61 1.70
CA MET A 26 2.00 8.03 1.29
C MET A 26 2.14 7.09 0.10
N GLU A 27 2.97 7.43 -0.88
CA GLU A 27 3.24 6.55 -2.03
C GLU A 27 3.87 5.24 -1.57
N PHE A 28 4.88 5.33 -0.71
CA PHE A 28 5.53 4.17 -0.10
C PHE A 28 4.55 3.28 0.68
N LEU A 29 3.74 3.87 1.55
CA LEU A 29 2.74 3.13 2.34
C LEU A 29 1.66 2.50 1.46
N THR A 30 1.20 3.23 0.44
CA THR A 30 0.17 2.73 -0.49
C THR A 30 0.69 1.54 -1.30
N SER A 31 1.89 1.66 -1.86
CA SER A 31 2.55 0.56 -2.59
C SER A 31 2.78 -0.66 -1.69
N SER A 32 3.25 -0.43 -0.46
CA SER A 32 3.45 -1.50 0.52
C SER A 32 2.16 -2.22 0.88
N LEU A 33 1.06 -1.48 1.09
CA LEU A 33 -0.26 -2.07 1.35
C LEU A 33 -0.79 -2.87 0.17
N GLN A 34 -0.60 -2.39 -1.06
CA GLN A 34 -0.98 -3.15 -2.26
C GLN A 34 -0.20 -4.46 -2.34
N ASN A 35 1.12 -4.43 -2.12
CA ASN A 35 1.96 -5.63 -2.10
C ASN A 35 1.49 -6.63 -1.03
N LEU A 36 1.23 -6.16 0.20
CA LEU A 36 0.73 -7.02 1.28
C LEU A 36 -0.63 -7.64 0.95
N LYS A 37 -1.55 -6.88 0.33
CA LYS A 37 -2.84 -7.41 -0.14
C LYS A 37 -2.67 -8.48 -1.22
N THR A 38 -1.77 -8.28 -2.18
CA THR A 38 -1.47 -9.29 -3.20
C THR A 38 -0.92 -10.57 -2.57
N VAL A 39 -0.03 -10.47 -1.60
CA VAL A 39 0.51 -11.64 -0.89
C VAL A 39 -0.57 -12.33 -0.05
N GLN A 40 -1.43 -11.57 0.63
CA GLN A 40 -2.58 -12.11 1.36
C GLN A 40 -3.49 -12.92 0.43
N GLN A 41 -3.83 -12.37 -0.74
CA GLN A 41 -4.64 -13.08 -1.74
C GLN A 41 -3.97 -14.38 -2.20
N LYS A 42 -2.66 -14.35 -2.48
CA LYS A 42 -1.91 -15.56 -2.85
C LYS A 42 -1.99 -16.65 -1.79
N PHE A 43 -1.97 -16.29 -0.50
CA PHE A 43 -2.15 -17.27 0.58
C PHE A 43 -3.57 -17.83 0.63
N MET A 44 -4.59 -17.02 0.39
CA MET A 44 -5.97 -17.51 0.29
C MET A 44 -6.16 -18.44 -0.92
N ASP A 45 -5.62 -18.06 -2.09
CA ASP A 45 -5.67 -18.88 -3.30
C ASP A 45 -4.94 -20.22 -3.09
N SER A 46 -3.80 -20.19 -2.39
CA SER A 46 -3.03 -21.40 -2.05
C SER A 46 -3.79 -22.31 -1.08
N LYS A 47 -4.47 -21.73 -0.09
CA LYS A 47 -5.36 -22.47 0.81
C LYS A 47 -6.46 -23.18 0.01
N GLU A 48 -7.17 -22.43 -0.85
CA GLU A 48 -8.25 -23.00 -1.66
C GLU A 48 -7.72 -24.08 -2.62
N ALA A 49 -6.54 -23.89 -3.20
CA ALA A 49 -5.89 -24.88 -4.04
C ALA A 49 -5.63 -26.19 -3.28
N VAL A 50 -5.15 -26.12 -2.03
CA VAL A 50 -4.93 -27.31 -1.18
C VAL A 50 -6.25 -27.95 -0.76
N GLU A 51 -7.28 -27.17 -0.43
CA GLU A 51 -8.61 -27.70 -0.09
C GLU A 51 -9.28 -28.41 -1.27
N ARG A 52 -8.99 -27.99 -2.50
CA ARG A 52 -9.44 -28.67 -3.73
C ARG A 52 -8.72 -29.99 -3.99
N LEU A 53 -7.61 -30.30 -3.30
CA LEU A 53 -6.92 -31.59 -3.37
C LEU A 53 -7.66 -32.63 -2.51
N THR A 54 -8.89 -32.96 -2.92
CA THR A 54 -9.67 -34.01 -2.24
C THR A 54 -9.31 -35.40 -2.80
N PRO A 55 -9.45 -36.46 -1.97
CA PRO A 55 -9.24 -37.84 -2.43
C PRO A 55 -10.13 -38.22 -3.63
N ASP A 56 -11.31 -37.62 -3.75
CA ASP A 56 -12.24 -37.85 -4.86
C ASP A 56 -11.70 -37.36 -6.22
N ARG A 57 -10.72 -36.45 -6.21
CA ARG A 57 -10.02 -36.00 -7.41
C ARG A 57 -8.77 -36.82 -7.73
N ALA A 58 -8.50 -37.88 -6.96
CA ALA A 58 -7.44 -38.82 -7.26
C ALA A 58 -7.61 -39.39 -8.68
N ASN A 59 -6.53 -39.42 -9.44
CA ASN A 59 -6.47 -39.87 -10.83
C ASN A 59 -7.21 -39.00 -11.86
N SER A 60 -7.67 -37.80 -11.48
CA SER A 60 -8.18 -36.83 -12.46
C SER A 60 -7.05 -36.26 -13.31
N GLU A 61 -7.34 -36.03 -14.59
CA GLU A 61 -6.41 -35.38 -15.51
C GLU A 61 -6.50 -33.85 -15.33
N THR A 62 -5.35 -33.20 -15.18
CA THR A 62 -5.22 -31.76 -14.97
C THR A 62 -4.12 -31.22 -15.87
N LEU A 63 -4.39 -30.07 -16.50
CA LEU A 63 -3.38 -29.36 -17.29
C LEU A 63 -2.47 -28.57 -16.36
N VAL A 64 -1.18 -28.90 -16.40
CA VAL A 64 -0.14 -28.19 -15.64
C VAL A 64 0.62 -27.28 -16.61
N PRO A 65 0.72 -25.97 -16.33
CA PRO A 65 1.53 -25.07 -17.15
C PRO A 65 3.02 -25.41 -16.96
N MET A 66 3.73 -25.68 -18.06
CA MET A 66 5.19 -25.78 -18.08
C MET A 66 5.84 -24.43 -18.39
N THR A 67 5.21 -23.65 -19.28
CA THR A 67 5.61 -22.29 -19.64
C THR A 67 4.37 -21.41 -19.78
N SER A 68 4.55 -20.12 -20.11
CA SER A 68 3.44 -19.20 -20.35
C SER A 68 2.53 -19.60 -21.53
N THR A 69 3.00 -20.45 -22.44
CA THR A 69 2.26 -20.86 -23.65
C THR A 69 2.04 -22.37 -23.77
N LEU A 70 2.72 -23.19 -22.96
CA LEU A 70 2.65 -24.64 -23.04
C LEU A 70 2.04 -25.24 -21.77
N TYR A 71 0.98 -26.02 -21.96
CA TYR A 71 0.34 -26.82 -20.93
C TYR A 71 0.55 -28.30 -21.23
N VAL A 72 0.88 -29.07 -20.20
CA VAL A 72 1.06 -30.53 -20.30
C VAL A 72 -0.02 -31.20 -19.48
N LEU A 73 -0.59 -32.27 -20.02
CA LEU A 73 -1.55 -33.11 -19.31
C LEU A 73 -0.82 -33.90 -18.22
N GLY A 74 -1.20 -33.67 -16.96
CA GLY A 74 -0.75 -34.42 -15.80
C GLY A 74 -1.90 -35.17 -15.17
N ARG A 75 -1.59 -36.22 -14.40
CA ARG A 75 -2.57 -36.93 -13.57
C ARG A 75 -2.33 -36.59 -12.11
N LEU A 76 -3.36 -36.14 -11.42
CA LEU A 76 -3.27 -35.81 -10.01
C LEU A 76 -3.24 -37.11 -9.18
N CYS A 77 -2.10 -37.43 -8.58
CA CYS A 77 -2.06 -38.43 -7.50
C CYS A 77 -2.46 -37.73 -6.20
N PRO A 78 -3.40 -38.29 -5.42
CA PRO A 78 -3.80 -37.70 -4.15
C PRO A 78 -2.57 -37.67 -3.23
N PRO A 79 -2.08 -36.48 -2.84
CA PRO A 79 -0.90 -36.41 -2.03
C PRO A 79 -1.28 -36.61 -0.56
N ASP A 80 -0.73 -37.64 0.09
CA ASP A 80 -0.77 -37.75 1.56
C ASP A 80 -0.10 -36.52 2.22
N LYS A 81 0.82 -35.88 1.49
CA LYS A 81 1.59 -34.71 1.92
C LYS A 81 1.82 -33.72 0.78
N VAL A 82 1.70 -32.43 1.08
CA VAL A 82 2.03 -31.32 0.21
C VAL A 82 3.29 -30.62 0.72
N THR A 83 4.18 -30.24 -0.18
CA THR A 83 5.39 -29.49 0.16
C THR A 83 5.06 -27.99 0.17
N VAL A 84 5.27 -27.34 1.32
CA VAL A 84 4.96 -25.92 1.56
C VAL A 84 6.25 -25.15 1.82
N ASP A 85 6.41 -24.01 1.17
CA ASP A 85 7.47 -23.04 1.46
C ASP A 85 7.19 -22.33 2.79
N ILE A 86 8.10 -22.47 3.75
CA ILE A 86 7.99 -21.83 5.07
C ILE A 86 8.86 -20.57 5.18
N GLY A 87 9.62 -20.24 4.14
CA GLY A 87 10.48 -19.06 4.04
C GLY A 87 11.98 -19.38 4.09
N THR A 88 12.80 -18.38 3.74
CA THR A 88 14.29 -18.47 3.74
C THR A 88 14.86 -19.63 2.92
N GLY A 89 14.11 -20.14 1.94
CA GLY A 89 14.51 -21.26 1.09
C GLY A 89 14.27 -22.64 1.71
N TYR A 90 13.50 -22.73 2.80
CA TYR A 90 13.13 -23.99 3.43
C TYR A 90 11.72 -24.43 3.03
N TYR A 91 11.58 -25.73 2.80
CA TYR A 91 10.33 -26.39 2.47
C TYR A 91 10.01 -27.45 3.51
N ALA A 92 8.74 -27.59 3.85
CA ALA A 92 8.25 -28.58 4.80
C ALA A 92 7.10 -29.38 4.18
N ASP A 93 7.15 -30.70 4.33
CA ASP A 93 6.04 -31.57 3.94
C ASP A 93 4.98 -31.58 5.03
N MET A 94 3.78 -31.14 4.68
CA MET A 94 2.63 -31.02 5.58
C MET A 94 1.46 -31.82 5.04
N THR A 95 0.55 -32.26 5.90
CA THR A 95 -0.74 -32.79 5.42
C THR A 95 -1.57 -31.64 4.80
N PRO A 96 -2.51 -31.93 3.87
CA PRO A 96 -3.37 -30.90 3.29
C PRO A 96 -4.09 -30.03 4.35
N THR A 97 -4.56 -30.64 5.43
CA THR A 97 -5.18 -29.92 6.56
C THR A 97 -4.20 -28.97 7.25
N GLN A 98 -2.98 -29.43 7.55
CA GLN A 98 -1.94 -28.60 8.17
C GLN A 98 -1.50 -27.44 7.27
N ALA A 99 -1.42 -27.69 5.96
CA ALA A 99 -1.08 -26.67 4.98
C ALA A 99 -2.19 -25.61 4.85
N ALA A 100 -3.46 -26.02 4.83
CA ALA A 100 -4.60 -25.10 4.83
C ALA A 100 -4.59 -24.21 6.09
N ASP A 101 -4.36 -24.78 7.27
CA ASP A 101 -4.24 -24.03 8.53
C ASP A 101 -3.02 -23.10 8.53
N PHE A 102 -1.91 -23.50 7.92
CA PHE A 102 -0.73 -22.66 7.77
C PHE A 102 -1.04 -21.42 6.90
N PHE A 103 -1.64 -21.62 5.73
CA PHE A 103 -2.01 -20.53 4.83
C PHE A 103 -3.07 -19.61 5.44
N GLN A 104 -4.06 -20.16 6.14
CA GLN A 104 -5.08 -19.39 6.86
C GLN A 104 -4.42 -18.48 7.92
N ARG A 105 -3.55 -19.03 8.77
CA ARG A 105 -2.85 -18.25 9.80
C ARG A 105 -1.99 -17.13 9.20
N LYS A 106 -1.32 -17.39 8.07
CA LYS A 106 -0.51 -16.37 7.37
C LYS A 106 -1.38 -15.28 6.74
N ALA A 107 -2.51 -15.64 6.15
CA ALA A 107 -3.47 -14.69 5.59
C ALA A 107 -4.08 -13.79 6.69
N GLU A 108 -4.43 -14.36 7.85
CA GLU A 108 -4.94 -13.61 9.00
C GLU A 108 -3.89 -12.69 9.61
N PHE A 109 -2.64 -13.16 9.71
CA PHE A 109 -1.53 -12.33 10.17
C PHE A 109 -1.37 -11.09 9.28
N LEU A 110 -1.34 -11.29 7.95
CA LEU A 110 -1.27 -10.18 6.99
C LEU A 110 -2.49 -9.26 7.06
N ALA A 111 -3.70 -9.82 7.26
CA ALA A 111 -4.91 -9.04 7.42
C ALA A 111 -4.79 -8.05 8.59
N LYS A 112 -4.30 -8.52 9.74
CA LYS A 112 -4.09 -7.70 10.94
C LYS A 112 -3.03 -6.62 10.73
N GLU A 113 -1.94 -6.95 10.04
CA GLU A 113 -0.90 -5.95 9.74
C GLU A 113 -1.40 -4.88 8.76
N ILE A 114 -2.20 -5.25 7.76
CA ILE A 114 -2.87 -4.29 6.86
C ILE A 114 -3.83 -3.38 7.63
N GLU A 115 -4.62 -3.94 8.55
CA GLU A 115 -5.59 -3.21 9.36
C GLU A 115 -4.91 -2.18 10.28
N LYS A 116 -3.76 -2.52 10.88
CA LYS A 116 -2.99 -1.59 11.72
C LYS A 116 -2.47 -0.35 10.97
N VAL A 117 -2.15 -0.51 9.68
CA VAL A 117 -1.54 0.57 8.88
C VAL A 117 -2.59 1.48 8.24
N GLN A 118 -3.81 0.99 7.98
CA GLN A 118 -4.88 1.77 7.34
C GLN A 118 -5.23 3.10 8.06
N PRO A 119 -5.41 3.14 9.40
CA PRO A 119 -5.72 4.38 10.09
C PRO A 119 -4.61 5.43 9.97
N GLY A 120 -3.34 5.00 10.06
CA GLY A 120 -2.20 5.89 9.91
C GLY A 120 -2.14 6.52 8.51
N LEU A 121 -2.50 5.75 7.47
CA LEU A 121 -2.60 6.29 6.12
C LEU A 121 -3.75 7.31 5.98
N GLN A 122 -4.92 7.04 6.59
CA GLN A 122 -6.04 7.99 6.59
C GLN A 122 -5.69 9.30 7.31
N GLU A 123 -4.99 9.21 8.44
CA GLU A 123 -4.50 10.38 9.18
C GLU A 123 -3.50 11.20 8.36
N LYS A 124 -2.61 10.54 7.61
CA LYS A 124 -1.67 11.19 6.68
C LYS A 124 -2.39 11.90 5.54
N TYR A 125 -3.44 11.30 4.96
CA TYR A 125 -4.30 11.96 3.98
C TYR A 125 -4.96 13.22 4.54
N ALA A 126 -5.53 13.14 5.75
CA ALA A 126 -6.13 14.30 6.41
C ALA A 126 -5.08 15.40 6.68
N THR A 127 -3.89 15.02 7.12
CA THR A 127 -2.78 15.95 7.35
C THR A 127 -2.33 16.63 6.06
N LYS A 128 -2.20 15.89 4.96
CA LYS A 128 -1.87 16.43 3.63
C LYS A 128 -2.89 17.49 3.21
N GLN A 129 -4.17 17.20 3.41
CA GLN A 129 -5.27 18.11 3.07
C GLN A 129 -5.16 19.43 3.84
N VAL A 130 -4.96 19.37 5.15
CA VAL A 130 -4.77 20.56 6.00
C VAL A 130 -3.55 21.37 5.58
N VAL A 131 -2.40 20.73 5.32
CA VAL A 131 -1.18 21.40 4.87
C VAL A 131 -1.39 22.09 3.52
N THR A 132 -2.09 21.43 2.60
CA THR A 132 -2.41 21.97 1.27
C THR A 132 -3.32 23.20 1.37
N GLU A 133 -4.34 23.16 2.22
CA GLU A 133 -5.25 24.30 2.44
C GLU A 133 -4.52 25.51 3.05
N VAL A 134 -3.65 25.28 4.04
CA VAL A 134 -2.83 26.35 4.64
C VAL A 134 -1.85 26.94 3.62
N LEU A 135 -1.23 26.10 2.79
CA LEU A 135 -0.35 26.54 1.72
C LEU A 135 -1.11 27.42 0.71
N GLN A 136 -2.29 26.99 0.26
CA GLN A 136 -3.13 27.76 -0.67
C GLN A 136 -3.57 29.10 -0.06
N ALA A 137 -3.96 29.12 1.22
CA ALA A 137 -4.34 30.34 1.91
C ALA A 137 -3.18 31.34 1.99
N LYS A 138 -1.98 30.89 2.37
CA LYS A 138 -0.78 31.74 2.43
C LYS A 138 -0.35 32.26 1.06
N VAL A 139 -0.41 31.43 0.02
CA VAL A 139 -0.10 31.85 -1.36
C VAL A 139 -1.09 32.92 -1.84
N LYS A 140 -2.40 32.77 -1.58
CA LYS A 140 -3.40 33.80 -1.94
C LYS A 140 -3.13 35.14 -1.28
N VAL A 141 -2.82 35.15 0.02
CA VAL A 141 -2.47 36.37 0.76
C VAL A 141 -1.22 37.01 0.18
N ALA A 142 -0.15 36.24 -0.06
CA ALA A 142 1.09 36.74 -0.64
C ALA A 142 0.85 37.41 -2.01
N VAL A 143 0.11 36.75 -2.92
CA VAL A 143 -0.20 37.29 -4.24
C VAL A 143 -1.04 38.57 -4.16
N SER A 144 -2.06 38.60 -3.29
CA SER A 144 -2.89 39.82 -3.10
C SER A 144 -2.10 41.00 -2.52
N SER A 145 -1.15 40.75 -1.60
CA SER A 145 -0.30 41.79 -1.01
C SER A 145 0.70 42.37 -2.01
N GLN A 146 1.13 41.57 -2.98
CA GLN A 146 2.07 41.97 -4.02
C GLN A 146 1.39 42.77 -5.15
N GLN A 147 0.11 42.49 -5.44
CA GLN A 147 -0.70 43.30 -6.36
C GLN A 147 -1.10 44.67 -5.77
N ALA A 148 -1.31 44.76 -4.45
CA ALA A 148 -1.61 46.03 -3.79
C ALA A 148 -0.41 46.99 -3.77
N SER A 149 0.81 46.45 -3.65
CA SER A 149 2.05 47.24 -3.60
C SER A 149 2.52 47.71 -4.99
N THR A 150 2.23 46.99 -6.08
CA THR A 150 2.49 47.47 -7.45
C THR A 150 1.48 48.52 -7.93
N ALA A 151 0.22 48.45 -7.47
CA ALA A 151 -0.79 49.46 -7.80
C ALA A 151 -0.51 50.84 -7.16
N GLN A 152 0.06 50.89 -5.95
CA GLN A 152 0.46 52.16 -5.32
C GLN A 152 1.71 52.80 -5.94
N ALA A 153 2.61 52.02 -6.55
CA ALA A 153 3.80 52.55 -7.23
C ALA A 153 3.47 53.20 -8.59
N GLN A 154 2.38 52.80 -9.27
CA GLN A 154 1.95 53.41 -10.54
C GLN A 154 1.06 54.66 -10.37
N ALA A 155 0.43 54.84 -9.21
CA ALA A 155 -0.42 56.01 -8.94
C ALA A 155 0.34 57.26 -8.45
N GLY A 156 1.59 57.11 -7.99
CA GLY A 156 2.41 58.23 -7.48
C GLY A 156 3.34 58.90 -8.50
N GLY A 157 3.37 58.43 -9.75
CA GLY A 157 4.37 58.84 -10.75
C GLY A 157 3.92 59.88 -11.79
N ASN A 158 2.68 60.39 -11.74
CA ASN A 158 2.21 61.32 -12.76
C ASN A 158 1.37 62.45 -12.17
N GLN A 159 2.03 63.57 -11.83
CA GLN A 159 1.51 64.93 -11.99
C GLN A 159 2.59 65.97 -11.61
N PRO A 160 2.50 67.21 -12.13
CA PRO A 160 3.22 67.72 -13.30
C PRO A 160 4.46 68.57 -12.99
#